data_AF-A0A537JAP1-F1
#
_entry.id   AF-A0A537JAP1-F1
#
_cell.length_a   1.000
_cell.length_b   1.000
_cell.length_c   1.000
_cell.angle_alpha   90.00
_cell.angle_beta   90.00
_cell.angle_gamma   90.00
#
_symmetry.space_group_name_H-M   'P 1'
#
loop_
_entity.id
_entity.type
_entity.pdbx_description
1 polymer ?
#
loop_
_entity_poly.entity_id
_entity_poly.type
_entity_poly.pdbx_seq_one_letter_code
_entity_poly.pdbx_strand_id
1 'polypeptide(L)'
;MIAKKNSTTRSRIRWSADNSILYFDGRALKMNEWKQFIEELVSAAEELLSQRLLFREDGGLPEVDLKVIDDPSNHEAGHYFALDESDSWRKARLTLIQNLRGTKYWDRMVDLQGDGVNFLKAGVDEYEADDMKFRELLAILMMVTCGLSGRGTEMTSLRYINTMEGDRSMYVEDGQMMFITEYHKSMALMDEVKVSNDEILN
;
A
#
# COMPACT_ATOMS: atom_id res chain seq x y z
N MET A 1 44.91 39.72 -1.40
CA MET A 1 44.06 39.13 -0.32
C MET A 1 43.03 38.24 -0.97
N ILE A 2 43.16 36.92 -0.83
CA ILE A 2 42.14 35.97 -1.30
C ILE A 2 41.23 35.70 -0.11
N ALA A 3 39.97 36.14 -0.20
CA ALA A 3 38.95 35.83 0.81
C ALA A 3 38.64 34.33 0.74
N LYS A 4 39.16 33.58 1.72
CA LYS A 4 38.84 32.17 1.93
C LYS A 4 37.38 32.09 2.36
N LYS A 5 36.52 31.52 1.53
CA LYS A 5 35.12 31.23 1.86
C LYS A 5 35.12 30.11 2.91
N ASN A 6 35.13 30.48 4.20
CA ASN A 6 34.89 29.54 5.30
C ASN A 6 33.41 29.13 5.28
N SER A 7 33.03 28.17 4.43
CA SER A 7 31.79 27.42 4.62
C SER A 7 32.11 26.26 5.57
N THR A 8 31.97 26.48 6.86
CA THR A 8 31.79 25.38 7.82
C THR A 8 30.43 24.75 7.55
N THR A 9 30.34 23.90 6.53
CA THR A 9 29.16 23.07 6.30
C THR A 9 29.12 22.06 7.45
N ARG A 10 28.36 22.38 8.50
CA ARG A 10 28.14 21.46 9.61
C ARG A 10 27.58 20.18 9.01
N SER A 11 28.26 19.04 9.20
CA SER A 11 27.75 17.77 8.72
C SER A 11 26.44 17.49 9.41
N ARG A 12 25.34 17.59 8.67
CA ARG A 12 23.98 17.34 9.17
C ARG A 12 23.76 15.85 9.40
N ILE A 13 24.55 15.01 8.74
CA ILE A 13 24.50 13.56 8.85
C ILE A 13 25.88 13.05 9.31
N ARG A 14 25.90 12.16 10.30
CA ARG A 14 27.11 11.46 10.75
C ARG A 14 26.74 10.07 11.27
N TRP A 15 27.60 9.07 11.04
CA TRP A 15 27.47 7.75 11.66
C TRP A 15 28.39 7.60 12.88
N SER A 16 27.98 6.77 13.84
CA SER A 16 28.91 6.20 14.82
C SER A 16 29.91 5.27 14.13
N ALA A 17 31.07 5.03 14.75
CA ALA A 17 32.16 4.24 14.14
C ALA A 17 31.77 2.77 13.85
N ASP A 18 30.79 2.26 14.60
CA ASP A 18 30.22 0.91 14.50
C ASP A 18 28.95 0.86 13.62
N ASN A 19 28.54 1.97 13.00
CA ASN A 19 27.32 2.11 12.20
C ASN A 19 26.01 1.80 12.96
N SER A 20 26.02 1.77 14.30
CA SER A 20 24.81 1.50 15.11
C SER A 20 23.92 2.73 15.32
N ILE A 21 24.45 3.94 15.12
CA ILE A 21 23.73 5.20 15.33
C ILE A 21 23.95 6.14 14.14
N LEU A 22 22.84 6.60 13.57
CA LEU A 22 22.78 7.72 12.63
C LEU A 22 22.48 9.01 13.40
N TYR A 23 23.32 10.02 13.26
CA TYR A 23 23.08 11.35 13.78
C TYR A 23 22.56 12.26 12.67
N PHE A 24 21.35 12.80 12.82
CA PHE A 24 20.77 13.81 11.93
C PHE A 24 20.55 15.13 12.70
N ASP A 25 21.22 16.21 12.28
CA ASP A 25 21.22 17.52 12.96
C ASP A 25 21.47 17.42 14.48
N GLY A 26 22.33 16.47 14.88
CA GLY A 26 22.69 16.21 16.28
C GLY A 26 21.73 15.30 17.06
N ARG A 27 20.60 14.88 16.46
CA ARG A 27 19.69 13.89 17.04
C ARG A 27 20.14 12.48 16.66
N ALA A 28 20.17 11.58 17.64
CA ALA A 28 20.56 10.19 17.44
C ALA A 28 19.35 9.33 17.03
N LEU A 29 19.52 8.55 15.97
CA LEU A 29 18.66 7.45 15.57
C LEU A 29 19.45 6.16 15.72
N LYS A 30 19.05 5.30 16.67
CA LYS A 30 19.68 3.99 16.86
C LYS A 30 19.11 3.00 15.87
N MET A 31 19.98 2.30 15.14
CA MET A 31 19.56 1.39 14.08
C MET A 31 18.78 0.17 14.61
N ASN A 32 19.05 -0.29 15.83
CA ASN A 32 18.27 -1.37 16.44
C ASN A 32 16.84 -0.94 16.77
N GLU A 33 16.66 0.26 17.34
CA GLU A 33 15.33 0.82 17.61
C GLU A 33 14.56 1.09 16.30
N TRP A 34 15.26 1.54 15.25
CA TRP A 34 14.66 1.70 13.91
C TRP A 34 14.19 0.38 13.30
N LYS A 35 14.99 -0.68 13.38
CA LYS A 35 14.59 -2.01 12.90
C LYS A 35 13.42 -2.57 13.68
N GLN A 36 13.47 -2.47 15.01
CA GLN A 36 12.37 -2.87 15.88
C GLN A 36 11.07 -2.13 15.53
N PHE A 37 11.15 -0.82 15.30
CA PHE A 37 10.00 -0.03 14.86
C PHE A 37 9.38 -0.55 13.55
N ILE A 38 10.20 -0.93 12.56
CA ILE A 38 9.71 -1.53 11.31
C ILE A 38 9.06 -2.90 11.57
N GLU A 39 9.67 -3.75 12.39
CA GLU A 39 9.11 -5.06 12.77
C GLU A 39 7.76 -4.93 13.49
N GLU A 40 7.62 -3.93 14.37
CA GLU A 40 6.37 -3.61 15.06
C GLU A 40 5.29 -3.10 14.08
N LEU A 41 5.66 -2.29 13.07
CA LEU A 41 4.74 -1.87 12.02
C LEU A 41 4.26 -3.03 11.16
N VAL A 42 5.16 -3.95 10.78
CA VAL A 42 4.80 -5.16 10.03
C VAL A 42 3.82 -6.00 10.86
N SER A 43 4.18 -6.30 12.11
CA SER A 43 3.33 -7.10 13.01
C SER A 43 1.94 -6.49 13.19
N ALA A 44 1.85 -5.16 13.35
CA ALA A 44 0.58 -4.46 13.47
C ALA A 44 -0.26 -4.54 12.18
N ALA A 45 0.37 -4.45 11.00
CA ALA A 45 -0.32 -4.58 9.72
C ALA A 45 -0.81 -6.02 9.48
N GLU A 46 -0.01 -7.03 9.84
CA GLU A 46 -0.38 -8.45 9.73
C GLU A 46 -1.53 -8.81 10.68
N GLU A 47 -1.50 -8.33 11.93
CA GLU A 47 -2.58 -8.52 12.90
C GLU A 47 -3.88 -7.91 12.39
N LEU A 48 -3.82 -6.66 11.91
CA LEU A 48 -4.98 -5.93 11.41
C LEU A 48 -5.58 -6.63 10.17
N LEU A 49 -4.74 -7.01 9.21
CA LEU A 49 -5.17 -7.75 8.02
C LEU A 49 -5.80 -9.09 8.40
N SER A 50 -5.10 -9.91 9.19
CA SER A 50 -5.56 -11.25 9.55
C SER A 50 -6.85 -11.22 10.36
N GLN A 51 -6.86 -10.48 11.47
CA GLN A 51 -7.92 -10.62 12.47
C GLN A 51 -9.11 -9.69 12.22
N ARG A 52 -8.88 -8.48 11.70
CA ARG A 52 -9.95 -7.50 11.48
C ARG A 52 -10.51 -7.52 10.07
N LEU A 53 -9.65 -7.66 9.05
CA LEU A 53 -10.09 -7.62 7.65
C LEU A 53 -10.44 -9.01 7.10
N LEU A 54 -9.64 -10.03 7.43
CA LEU A 54 -9.86 -11.40 6.97
C LEU A 54 -10.62 -12.29 7.97
N PHE A 55 -10.92 -11.76 9.17
CA PHE A 55 -11.63 -12.45 10.26
C PHE A 55 -11.03 -13.81 10.65
N ARG A 56 -9.71 -13.96 10.55
CA ARG A 56 -9.02 -15.19 10.91
C ARG A 56 -8.68 -15.22 12.39
N GLU A 57 -9.26 -16.18 13.12
CA GLU A 57 -9.02 -16.36 14.56
C GLU A 57 -7.64 -16.93 14.89
N ASP A 58 -7.00 -17.61 13.94
CA ASP A 58 -5.63 -18.14 14.10
C ASP A 58 -4.55 -17.07 14.03
N GLY A 59 -4.90 -15.84 13.63
CA GLY A 59 -3.98 -14.71 13.48
C GLY A 59 -2.98 -14.87 12.33
N GLY A 60 -3.09 -15.93 11.53
CA GLY A 60 -2.19 -16.21 10.42
C GLY A 60 -2.64 -15.54 9.13
N LEU A 61 -1.68 -15.15 8.29
CA LEU A 61 -1.98 -14.70 6.93
C LEU A 61 -2.37 -15.88 6.03
N PRO A 62 -3.22 -15.66 5.00
CA PRO A 62 -3.42 -16.66 3.95
C PRO A 62 -2.11 -16.91 3.20
N GLU A 63 -1.87 -18.18 2.86
CA GLU A 63 -0.84 -18.52 1.88
C GLU A 63 -1.30 -18.01 0.52
N VAL A 64 -0.50 -17.14 -0.09
CA VAL A 64 -0.73 -16.61 -1.43
C VAL A 64 0.46 -17.03 -2.28
N ASP A 65 0.19 -17.78 -3.35
CA ASP A 65 1.22 -18.09 -4.34
C ASP A 65 1.45 -16.84 -5.21
N LEU A 66 2.51 -16.11 -4.89
CA LEU A 66 2.92 -14.93 -5.64
C LEU A 66 3.82 -15.25 -6.84
N LYS A 67 4.02 -16.54 -7.19
CA LYS A 67 4.73 -16.95 -8.43
C LYS A 67 3.87 -16.78 -9.68
N VAL A 68 3.20 -15.65 -9.73
CA VAL A 68 2.42 -15.16 -10.86
C VAL A 68 3.25 -14.12 -11.60
N ILE A 69 2.98 -13.99 -12.89
CA ILE A 69 3.56 -12.95 -13.74
C ILE A 69 2.37 -12.15 -14.23
N ASP A 70 2.22 -10.93 -13.71
CA ASP A 70 1.17 -10.01 -14.14
C ASP A 70 1.45 -9.52 -15.58
N ASP A 71 0.41 -9.39 -16.40
CA ASP A 71 0.52 -8.88 -17.77
C ASP A 71 0.36 -7.34 -17.80
N PRO A 72 1.46 -6.57 -17.95
CA PRO A 72 1.39 -5.12 -18.02
C PRO A 72 0.71 -4.59 -19.30
N SER A 73 0.50 -5.42 -20.31
CA SER A 73 -0.23 -5.05 -21.53
C SER A 73 -1.75 -5.21 -21.42
N ASN A 74 -2.24 -5.73 -20.30
CA ASN A 74 -3.68 -5.77 -20.03
C ASN A 74 -4.17 -4.40 -19.53
N HIS A 75 -4.92 -3.72 -20.39
CA HIS A 75 -5.54 -2.40 -20.19
C HIS A 75 -7.06 -2.47 -19.91
N GLU A 76 -7.61 -3.66 -19.67
CA GLU A 76 -9.04 -3.80 -19.39
C GLU A 76 -9.39 -3.12 -18.05
N ALA A 77 -10.39 -2.24 -18.06
CA ALA A 77 -10.83 -1.57 -16.86
C ALA A 77 -11.39 -2.59 -15.84
N GLY A 78 -10.93 -2.50 -14.59
CA GLY A 78 -11.26 -3.47 -13.54
C GLY A 78 -10.29 -4.66 -13.46
N HIS A 79 -9.30 -4.76 -14.33
CA HIS A 79 -8.30 -5.84 -14.28
C HIS A 79 -7.21 -5.61 -13.21
N TYR A 80 -6.83 -6.68 -12.53
CA TYR A 80 -5.58 -6.85 -11.77
C TYR A 80 -5.25 -8.35 -11.65
N PHE A 81 -3.98 -8.69 -11.42
CA PHE A 81 -3.46 -10.08 -11.53
C PHE A 81 -4.27 -11.16 -10.78
N ALA A 82 -4.92 -10.84 -9.65
CA ALA A 82 -5.65 -11.86 -8.90
C ALA A 82 -6.97 -12.29 -9.58
N LEU A 83 -7.39 -11.59 -10.65
CA LEU A 83 -8.56 -11.96 -11.46
C LEU A 83 -8.23 -12.94 -12.59
N ASP A 84 -6.94 -13.21 -12.85
CA ASP A 84 -6.53 -14.16 -13.89
C ASP A 84 -6.93 -15.61 -13.55
N GLU A 85 -7.02 -15.94 -12.26
CA GLU A 85 -7.57 -17.22 -11.83
C GLU A 85 -9.12 -17.19 -11.90
N SER A 86 -9.68 -18.12 -12.66
CA SER A 86 -11.14 -18.32 -12.71
C SER A 86 -11.74 -18.53 -11.32
N ASP A 87 -12.86 -17.86 -11.05
CA ASP A 87 -13.60 -17.89 -9.78
C ASP A 87 -12.85 -17.32 -8.55
N SER A 88 -11.70 -16.67 -8.72
CA SER A 88 -10.91 -16.11 -7.60
C SER A 88 -11.73 -15.21 -6.68
N TRP A 89 -12.49 -14.28 -7.26
CA TRP A 89 -13.36 -13.37 -6.51
C TRP A 89 -14.45 -14.10 -5.71
N ARG A 90 -15.07 -15.11 -6.33
CA ARG A 90 -16.11 -15.92 -5.67
C ARG A 90 -15.50 -16.69 -4.48
N LYS A 91 -14.34 -17.33 -4.68
CA LYS A 91 -13.61 -18.06 -3.63
C LYS A 91 -13.24 -17.13 -2.48
N ALA A 92 -12.59 -16.00 -2.77
CA ALA A 92 -12.19 -15.01 -1.77
C ALA A 92 -13.38 -14.50 -0.95
N ARG A 93 -14.49 -14.13 -1.61
CA ARG A 93 -15.72 -13.69 -0.93
C ARG A 93 -16.31 -14.78 -0.04
N LEU A 94 -16.37 -16.02 -0.52
CA LEU A 94 -16.89 -17.14 0.28
C LEU A 94 -16.03 -17.39 1.51
N THR A 95 -14.70 -17.36 1.37
CA THR A 95 -13.75 -17.49 2.48
C THR A 95 -13.95 -16.39 3.53
N LEU A 96 -14.03 -15.12 3.11
CA LEU A 96 -14.27 -13.99 4.02
C LEU A 96 -15.59 -14.14 4.80
N ILE A 97 -16.68 -14.52 4.12
CA ILE A 97 -17.98 -14.71 4.77
C ILE A 97 -17.95 -15.92 5.71
N GLN A 98 -17.28 -17.01 5.35
CA GLN A 98 -17.12 -18.18 6.21
C GLN A 98 -16.32 -17.85 7.47
N ASN A 99 -15.22 -17.11 7.33
CA ASN A 99 -14.43 -16.63 8.45
C ASN A 99 -15.29 -15.73 9.35
N LEU A 100 -15.95 -14.71 8.79
CA LEU A 100 -16.80 -13.79 9.53
C LEU A 100 -17.88 -14.51 10.35
N ARG A 101 -18.58 -15.50 9.75
CA ARG A 101 -19.58 -16.35 10.42
C ARG A 101 -19.06 -17.08 11.65
N GLY A 102 -17.78 -17.44 11.66
CA GLY A 102 -17.14 -18.14 12.77
C GLY A 102 -16.76 -17.23 13.93
N THR A 103 -16.79 -15.90 13.75
CA THR A 103 -16.26 -14.95 14.73
C THR A 103 -17.33 -14.22 15.52
N LYS A 104 -16.92 -13.62 16.65
CA LYS A 104 -17.70 -12.63 17.41
C LYS A 104 -18.11 -11.37 16.62
N TYR A 105 -17.57 -11.16 15.42
CA TYR A 105 -17.91 -9.99 14.59
C TYR A 105 -19.22 -10.21 13.81
N TRP A 106 -19.67 -11.46 13.63
CA TRP A 106 -20.88 -11.79 12.87
C TRP A 106 -22.10 -10.97 13.32
N ASP A 107 -22.44 -11.03 14.61
CA ASP A 107 -23.64 -10.35 15.15
C ASP A 107 -23.53 -8.81 15.12
N ARG A 108 -22.30 -8.26 15.02
CA ARG A 108 -22.08 -6.81 14.88
C ARG A 108 -22.15 -6.34 13.43
N MET A 109 -21.85 -7.22 12.48
CA MET A 109 -21.77 -6.89 11.06
C MET A 109 -23.00 -7.32 10.27
N VAL A 110 -23.73 -8.33 10.73
CA VAL A 110 -24.79 -8.97 9.95
C VAL A 110 -26.08 -9.03 10.74
N ASP A 111 -27.17 -8.66 10.08
CA ASP A 111 -28.54 -8.91 10.49
C ASP A 111 -29.22 -9.85 9.49
N LEU A 112 -29.81 -10.93 10.00
CA LEU A 112 -30.52 -11.92 9.21
C LEU A 112 -32.00 -11.55 9.18
N GLN A 113 -32.46 -10.98 8.06
CA GLN A 113 -33.86 -10.66 7.84
C GLN A 113 -34.46 -11.61 6.80
N GLY A 114 -35.23 -12.59 7.27
CA GLY A 114 -35.79 -13.65 6.42
C GLY A 114 -34.68 -14.50 5.79
N ASP A 115 -34.73 -14.68 4.48
CA ASP A 115 -33.70 -15.41 3.71
C ASP A 115 -32.50 -14.54 3.30
N GLY A 116 -32.49 -13.26 3.69
CA GLY A 116 -31.48 -12.27 3.30
C GLY A 116 -30.40 -12.04 4.36
N VAL A 117 -29.18 -11.71 3.90
CA VAL A 117 -28.07 -11.21 4.72
C VAL A 117 -27.99 -9.70 4.53
N ASN A 118 -28.27 -8.93 5.58
CA ASN A 118 -28.10 -7.48 5.58
C ASN A 118 -26.85 -7.12 6.39
N PHE A 119 -26.02 -6.22 5.85
CA PHE A 119 -24.89 -5.69 6.61
C PHE A 119 -25.31 -4.48 7.44
N LEU A 120 -25.01 -4.53 8.73
CA LEU A 120 -25.28 -3.45 9.67
C LEU A 120 -24.30 -2.29 9.42
N LYS A 121 -24.82 -1.08 9.21
CA LYS A 121 -24.02 0.12 8.91
C LYS A 121 -22.88 0.34 9.91
N ALA A 122 -23.14 0.16 11.21
CA ALA A 122 -22.12 0.32 12.24
C ALA A 122 -20.95 -0.67 12.10
N GLY A 123 -21.23 -1.93 11.74
CA GLY A 123 -20.20 -2.93 11.50
C GLY A 123 -19.43 -2.68 10.21
N VAL A 124 -20.11 -2.21 9.16
CA VAL A 124 -19.46 -1.77 7.92
C VAL A 124 -18.52 -0.59 8.19
N ASP A 125 -18.95 0.38 9.00
CA ASP A 125 -18.13 1.56 9.34
C ASP A 125 -16.88 1.18 10.16
N GLU A 126 -17.01 0.22 11.09
CA GLU A 126 -15.86 -0.33 11.82
C GLU A 126 -14.88 -1.02 10.86
N TYR A 127 -15.40 -1.81 9.90
CA TYR A 127 -14.58 -2.49 8.89
C TYR A 127 -13.86 -1.50 7.97
N GLU A 128 -14.57 -0.47 7.46
CA GLU A 128 -13.98 0.56 6.61
C GLU A 128 -12.90 1.37 7.35
N ALA A 129 -13.08 1.62 8.65
CA ALA A 129 -12.06 2.25 9.48
C ALA A 129 -10.82 1.36 9.68
N ASP A 130 -11.01 0.06 9.93
CA ASP A 130 -9.93 -0.91 10.03
C ASP A 130 -9.17 -1.05 8.68
N ASP A 131 -9.88 -1.03 7.55
CA ASP A 131 -9.30 -1.05 6.19
C ASP A 131 -8.47 0.21 5.92
N MET A 132 -9.01 1.40 6.25
CA MET A 132 -8.27 2.66 6.13
C MET A 132 -6.99 2.61 6.96
N LYS A 133 -7.07 2.13 8.21
CA LYS A 133 -5.91 2.01 9.10
C LYS A 133 -4.85 1.06 8.54
N PHE A 134 -5.28 -0.06 7.95
CA PHE A 134 -4.38 -1.01 7.30
C PHE A 134 -3.67 -0.38 6.11
N ARG A 135 -4.40 0.33 5.24
CA ARG A 135 -3.81 1.02 4.08
C ARG A 135 -2.82 2.13 4.48
N GLU A 136 -3.09 2.86 5.57
CA GLU A 136 -2.13 3.82 6.14
C GLU A 136 -0.82 3.14 6.58
N LEU A 137 -0.92 2.03 7.33
CA LEU A 137 0.25 1.27 7.77
C LEU A 137 1.02 0.69 6.59
N LEU A 138 0.31 0.14 5.61
CA LEU A 138 0.91 -0.41 4.40
C LEU A 138 1.65 0.66 3.61
N ALA A 139 1.10 1.87 3.48
CA ALA A 139 1.78 2.99 2.83
C ALA A 139 3.08 3.37 3.57
N ILE A 140 3.07 3.42 4.90
CA ILE A 140 4.28 3.68 5.70
C ILE A 140 5.30 2.56 5.49
N LEU A 141 4.88 1.29 5.55
CA LEU A 141 5.73 0.14 5.33
C LEU A 141 6.40 0.20 3.96
N MET A 142 5.62 0.44 2.90
CA MET A 142 6.15 0.62 1.54
C MET A 142 7.20 1.73 1.49
N MET A 143 7.00 2.85 2.18
CA MET A 143 7.97 3.95 2.18
C MET A 143 9.28 3.65 2.91
N VAL A 144 9.25 2.81 3.96
CA VAL A 144 10.43 2.55 4.80
C VAL A 144 11.17 1.26 4.42
N THR A 145 10.50 0.32 3.74
CA THR A 145 11.10 -0.96 3.32
C THR A 145 11.47 -1.00 1.84
N CYS A 146 10.74 -0.29 0.96
CA CYS A 146 11.13 -0.17 -0.44
C CYS A 146 12.29 0.84 -0.56
N GLY A 147 13.37 0.46 -1.25
CA GLY A 147 14.62 1.23 -1.32
C GLY A 147 14.54 2.64 -1.95
N LEU A 148 13.34 3.06 -2.40
CA LEU A 148 13.03 4.39 -2.89
C LEU A 148 11.79 4.89 -2.14
N SER A 149 11.94 5.87 -1.23
CA SER A 149 10.77 6.58 -0.71
C SER A 149 10.19 7.40 -1.86
N GLY A 150 9.13 6.90 -2.52
CA GLY A 150 8.36 7.71 -3.47
C GLY A 150 7.96 9.02 -2.80
N ARG A 151 7.87 10.12 -3.56
CA ARG A 151 7.37 11.37 -2.98
C ARG A 151 5.93 11.12 -2.52
N GLY A 152 5.52 11.68 -1.38
CA GLY A 152 4.25 11.32 -0.74
C GLY A 152 3.04 11.29 -1.70
N THR A 153 2.96 12.23 -2.65
CA THR A 153 1.90 12.29 -3.66
C THR A 153 1.93 11.14 -4.67
N GLU A 154 3.12 10.69 -5.07
CA GLU A 154 3.32 9.57 -6.01
C GLU A 154 2.93 8.23 -5.37
N MET A 155 3.16 8.09 -4.06
CA MET A 155 2.78 6.89 -3.31
C MET A 155 1.27 6.78 -3.16
N THR A 156 0.59 7.90 -2.88
CA THR A 156 -0.87 7.93 -2.72
C THR A 156 -1.64 7.75 -4.03
N SER A 157 -0.98 7.90 -5.19
CA SER A 157 -1.58 7.69 -6.51
C SER A 157 -1.42 6.27 -7.05
N LEU A 158 -0.75 5.37 -6.33
CA LEU A 158 -0.60 3.99 -6.77
C LEU A 158 -1.96 3.30 -6.87
N ARG A 159 -2.18 2.58 -7.97
CA ARG A 159 -3.40 1.81 -8.23
C ARG A 159 -3.06 0.34 -8.31
N TYR A 160 -3.82 -0.51 -7.62
CA TYR A 160 -3.68 -1.96 -7.74
C TYR A 160 -4.56 -2.55 -8.87
N ILE A 161 -5.53 -1.78 -9.36
CA ILE A 161 -6.53 -2.18 -10.36
C ILE A 161 -6.59 -1.14 -11.47
N ASN A 162 -6.75 -1.58 -12.71
CA ASN A 162 -6.99 -0.70 -13.85
C ASN A 162 -8.32 0.03 -13.66
N THR A 163 -8.35 1.32 -13.98
CA THR A 163 -9.58 2.12 -14.00
C THR A 163 -9.88 2.60 -15.41
N MET A 164 -11.04 3.22 -15.62
CA MET A 164 -11.35 3.87 -16.89
C MET A 164 -10.41 5.05 -17.22
N GLU A 165 -9.71 5.58 -16.21
CA GLU A 165 -8.87 6.77 -16.31
C GLU A 165 -7.37 6.44 -16.48
N GLY A 166 -6.98 5.19 -16.26
CA GLY A 166 -5.60 4.76 -16.37
C GLY A 166 -5.35 3.37 -15.77
N ASP A 167 -4.22 2.79 -16.14
CA ASP A 167 -3.84 1.45 -15.71
C ASP A 167 -3.37 1.41 -14.25
N ARG A 168 -3.30 0.19 -13.71
CA ARG A 168 -2.68 -0.09 -12.42
C ARG A 168 -1.19 0.26 -12.44
N SER A 169 -0.68 0.57 -11.27
CA SER A 169 0.73 0.91 -11.02
C SER A 169 1.43 -0.18 -10.19
N MET A 170 0.69 -1.17 -9.71
CA MET A 170 1.21 -2.28 -8.92
C MET A 170 1.16 -3.56 -9.76
N TYR A 171 2.30 -4.24 -9.85
CA TYR A 171 2.47 -5.48 -10.61
C TYR A 171 3.17 -6.52 -9.75
N VAL A 172 3.05 -7.78 -10.15
CA VAL A 172 3.74 -8.91 -9.53
C VAL A 172 4.52 -9.70 -10.58
N GLU A 173 5.76 -10.05 -10.27
CA GLU A 173 6.65 -10.83 -11.12
C GLU A 173 7.42 -11.84 -10.25
N ASP A 174 7.08 -13.13 -10.37
CA ASP A 174 7.76 -14.26 -9.71
C ASP A 174 8.04 -14.04 -8.20
N GLY A 175 6.99 -13.69 -7.46
CA GLY A 175 7.05 -13.45 -6.01
C GLY A 175 7.49 -12.04 -5.60
N GLN A 176 7.82 -11.17 -6.56
CA GLN A 176 8.21 -9.79 -6.29
C GLN A 176 7.09 -8.81 -6.66
N MET A 177 6.83 -7.85 -5.78
CA MET A 177 5.92 -6.73 -6.06
C MET A 177 6.69 -5.55 -6.67
N MET A 178 6.21 -5.04 -7.78
CA MET A 178 6.74 -3.86 -8.46
C MET A 178 5.74 -2.71 -8.39
N PHE A 179 6.25 -1.51 -8.09
CA PHE A 179 5.45 -0.29 -8.01
C PHE A 179 5.97 0.74 -9.02
N ILE A 180 5.13 1.14 -9.97
CA ILE A 180 5.44 2.16 -10.96
C ILE A 180 4.86 3.48 -10.49
N THR A 181 5.69 4.35 -9.93
CA THR A 181 5.28 5.71 -9.59
C THR A 181 5.45 6.61 -10.80
N GLU A 182 4.34 7.08 -11.38
CA GLU A 182 4.38 8.08 -12.44
C GLU A 182 4.74 9.45 -11.88
N TYR A 183 5.88 9.99 -12.31
CA TYR A 183 6.28 11.35 -11.99
C TYR A 183 6.08 12.26 -13.20
N HIS A 184 4.94 12.96 -13.26
CA HIS A 184 4.72 14.03 -14.24
C HIS A 184 5.47 15.30 -13.85
N LYS A 185 6.80 15.27 -14.04
CA LYS A 185 7.74 16.39 -13.84
C LYS A 185 7.34 17.65 -14.63
N SER A 186 6.62 17.49 -15.74
CA SER A 186 6.11 18.58 -16.59
C SER A 186 4.81 19.22 -16.09
N MET A 187 3.90 18.48 -15.44
CA MET A 187 2.66 19.06 -14.89
C MET A 187 2.90 19.86 -13.62
N ALA A 188 3.79 19.39 -12.74
CA ALA A 188 4.14 20.11 -11.50
C ALA A 188 4.84 21.46 -11.75
N LEU A 189 5.35 21.70 -12.96
CA LEU A 189 5.98 22.95 -13.37
C LEU A 189 5.07 23.84 -14.21
N MET A 190 3.99 23.32 -14.81
CA MET A 190 3.22 24.04 -15.83
C MET A 190 1.75 24.28 -15.51
N ASP A 191 1.16 23.63 -14.49
CA ASP A 191 -0.26 23.82 -14.08
C ASP A 191 -1.27 23.87 -15.24
N GLU A 192 -0.95 23.18 -16.35
CA GLU A 192 -1.81 23.03 -17.53
C GLU A 192 -1.80 21.56 -17.95
N VAL A 193 -2.99 20.99 -18.09
CA VAL A 193 -3.21 19.70 -18.73
C VAL A 193 -2.93 19.87 -20.22
N LYS A 194 -1.87 19.26 -20.73
CA LYS A 194 -1.64 19.19 -22.19
C LYS A 194 -2.56 18.13 -22.79
N VAL A 195 -3.76 18.53 -23.17
CA VAL A 195 -4.53 17.80 -24.18
C VAL A 195 -3.95 18.18 -25.55
N SER A 196 -3.30 17.23 -26.22
CA SER A 196 -3.00 17.35 -27.65
C SER A 196 -4.25 16.91 -28.40
N ASN A 197 -5.06 17.88 -28.83
CA ASN A 197 -6.05 17.66 -29.87
C ASN A 197 -5.33 17.79 -31.22
N ASP A 198 -4.79 16.68 -31.72
CA ASP A 198 -4.52 16.56 -33.15
C ASP A 198 -5.76 15.94 -33.80
N GLU A 199 -6.73 16.79 -34.13
CA GLU A 199 -7.64 16.58 -35.25
C GLU A 199 -8.39 17.87 -35.58
N ILE A 200 -8.68 18.02 -36.87
CA ILE A 200 -9.38 19.12 -37.57
C ILE A 200 -8.45 20.19 -38.17
N LEU A 201 -7.91 19.86 -39.34
CA LEU A 201 -8.09 20.72 -40.52
C LEU A 201 -8.46 19.83 -41.72
N ASN A 202 -9.72 19.94 -42.14
CA ASN A 202 -10.16 19.61 -43.51
C ASN A 202 -9.68 20.70 -44.47
#